data_AF-A0A0F7V9U8-F1
#
_entry.id   AF-A0A0F7V9U8-F1
#
_cell.length_a   1.000
_cell.length_b   1.000
_cell.length_c   1.000
_cell.angle_alpha   90.00
_cell.angle_beta   90.00
_cell.angle_gamma   90.00
#
_symmetry.space_group_name_H-M   'P 1'
#
loop_
_entity.id
_entity.type
_entity.pdbx_description
1 polymer ?
#
loop_
_entity_poly.entity_id
_entity_poly.type
_entity_poly.pdbx_seq_one_letter_code
_entity_poly.pdbx_strand_id
1 'polypeptide(L)'
;MTANISKEPFSAARQVLSSPLLLECIFTWISKDIYGWWPVPETQKNPPRGNPDLPHDDDDDDDDDDEPGEYIGSGGVLMRCATVNKTWFHETTRILWRNWEERTLYGSVMTETFLKIEPDRRQFYANMIHRAEVILIGDQRLCRLARTVFEDITFPNLKTVQLAVPRHGRDRVEIPLFHAPRLKALVIDPEFEPKPVSYSVGQAQWMMVFGIITDRFPSIENMEFLDQAKVWPGEIQKLKDRLHCLKILNVTGVVESTVPGRGL
;
A
#
# COMPACT_ATOMS: atom_id res chain seq x y z
N MET A 1 54.87 -23.85 -1.97
CA MET A 1 53.66 -23.28 -1.35
C MET A 1 52.50 -23.56 -2.28
N THR A 2 51.83 -24.69 -2.10
CA THR A 2 50.64 -25.09 -2.86
C THR A 2 49.43 -24.44 -2.20
N ALA A 3 48.72 -23.60 -2.96
CA ALA A 3 47.49 -22.99 -2.51
C ALA A 3 46.44 -24.08 -2.25
N ASN A 4 46.10 -24.28 -0.98
CA ASN A 4 44.95 -25.06 -0.56
C ASN A 4 43.69 -24.27 -0.96
N ILE A 5 43.22 -24.49 -2.20
CA ILE A 5 41.88 -24.09 -2.60
C ILE A 5 40.95 -25.09 -1.89
N SER A 6 40.48 -24.73 -0.70
CA SER A 6 39.40 -25.45 -0.05
C SER A 6 38.18 -25.35 -0.96
N LYS A 7 37.89 -26.43 -1.69
CA LYS A 7 36.63 -26.58 -2.40
C LYS A 7 35.54 -26.61 -1.33
N GLU A 8 34.86 -25.49 -1.14
CA GLU A 8 33.65 -25.48 -0.33
C GLU A 8 32.68 -26.53 -0.86
N PRO A 9 32.00 -27.29 0.01
CA PRO A 9 31.13 -28.38 -0.42
C PRO A 9 29.97 -27.82 -1.25
N PHE A 10 29.86 -28.34 -2.48
CA PHE A 10 28.72 -28.11 -3.36
C PHE A 10 27.47 -28.72 -2.70
N SER A 11 26.60 -27.86 -2.20
CA SER A 11 25.29 -28.26 -1.69
C SER A 11 24.21 -27.69 -2.59
N ALA A 12 23.26 -28.53 -3.00
CA ALA A 12 22.08 -28.09 -3.75
C ALA A 12 21.36 -26.95 -3.03
N ALA A 13 21.31 -26.97 -1.69
CA ALA A 13 20.74 -25.88 -0.90
C ALA A 13 21.48 -24.56 -1.13
N ARG A 14 22.82 -24.56 -1.15
CA ARG A 14 23.61 -23.37 -1.41
C ARG A 14 23.37 -22.83 -2.82
N GLN A 15 23.23 -23.71 -3.82
CA GLN A 15 22.94 -23.32 -5.19
C GLN A 15 21.53 -22.70 -5.33
N VAL A 16 20.53 -23.30 -4.67
CA VAL A 16 19.16 -22.78 -4.60
C VAL A 16 19.14 -21.40 -3.95
N LEU A 17 19.75 -21.25 -2.79
CA LEU A 17 19.76 -20.02 -2.00
C LEU A 17 20.68 -18.92 -2.57
N SER A 18 21.41 -19.20 -3.64
CA SER A 18 22.22 -18.22 -4.38
C SER A 18 21.62 -17.86 -5.73
N SER A 19 20.53 -18.51 -6.14
CA SER A 19 19.88 -18.32 -7.45
C SER A 19 18.76 -17.27 -7.34
N PRO A 20 18.85 -16.13 -8.05
CA PRO A 20 17.81 -15.09 -8.00
C PRO A 20 16.42 -15.61 -8.39
N LEU A 21 16.33 -16.48 -9.40
CA LEU A 21 15.07 -17.06 -9.86
C LEU A 21 14.40 -17.89 -8.75
N LEU A 22 15.18 -18.72 -8.05
CA LEU A 22 14.65 -19.58 -7.00
C LEU A 22 14.31 -18.79 -5.74
N LEU A 23 15.10 -17.75 -5.43
CA LEU A 23 14.78 -16.79 -4.38
C LEU A 23 13.48 -16.03 -4.68
N GLU A 24 13.26 -15.56 -5.92
CA GLU A 24 11.98 -14.94 -6.32
C GLU A 24 10.80 -15.89 -6.07
N CYS A 25 10.93 -17.17 -6.41
CA CYS A 25 9.89 -18.18 -6.12
C CYS A 25 9.63 -18.32 -4.62
N ILE A 26 10.67 -18.55 -3.82
CA ILE A 26 10.56 -18.75 -2.37
C ILE A 26 9.92 -17.53 -1.70
N PHE A 27 10.41 -16.33 -2.00
CA PHE A 27 9.91 -15.09 -1.42
C PHE A 27 8.49 -14.76 -1.89
N THR A 28 8.12 -15.15 -3.12
CA THR A 28 6.73 -15.05 -3.59
C THR A 28 5.81 -15.98 -2.80
N TRP A 29 6.24 -17.21 -2.51
CA TRP A 29 5.46 -18.12 -1.66
C TRP A 29 5.29 -17.55 -0.26
N ILE A 30 6.37 -17.07 0.38
CA ILE A 30 6.29 -16.39 1.68
C ILE A 30 5.32 -15.21 1.62
N SER A 31 5.37 -14.39 0.56
CA SER A 31 4.47 -13.23 0.44
C SER A 31 2.99 -13.60 0.36
N LYS A 32 2.66 -14.77 -0.20
CA LYS A 32 1.29 -15.25 -0.39
C LYS A 32 0.80 -16.08 0.80
N ASP A 33 1.69 -16.45 1.71
CA ASP A 33 1.37 -17.22 2.89
C ASP A 33 0.76 -16.31 3.97
N ILE A 34 -0.54 -16.01 3.81
CA ILE A 34 -1.32 -15.20 4.74
C ILE A 34 -1.67 -15.93 6.04
N TYR A 35 -1.41 -17.23 6.13
CA TYR A 35 -1.65 -18.07 7.31
C TYR A 35 -0.35 -18.48 8.01
N GLY A 36 0.81 -18.11 7.45
CA GLY A 36 2.10 -18.45 8.00
C GLY A 36 2.32 -17.75 9.33
N TRP A 37 2.24 -18.50 10.42
CA TRP A 37 2.58 -18.03 11.76
C TRP A 37 4.05 -18.35 12.01
N TRP A 38 4.90 -17.36 11.81
CA TRP A 38 6.35 -17.53 11.91
C TRP A 38 6.83 -17.12 13.31
N PRO A 39 7.50 -18.01 14.06
CA PRO A 39 7.92 -17.72 15.42
C PRO A 39 8.97 -16.59 15.44
N VAL A 40 8.84 -15.67 16.38
CA VAL A 40 9.89 -14.69 16.68
C VAL A 40 11.09 -15.43 17.31
N PRO A 41 12.34 -15.23 16.80
CA PRO A 41 13.53 -15.81 17.40
C PRO A 41 13.71 -15.37 18.88
N GLU A 42 14.13 -16.30 19.75
CA GLU A 42 14.25 -16.10 21.20
C GLU A 42 15.07 -14.88 21.63
N THR A 43 16.01 -14.42 20.79
CA THR A 43 16.87 -13.25 21.06
C THR A 43 16.14 -11.91 21.12
N GLN A 44 14.85 -11.85 20.77
CA GLN A 44 14.02 -10.64 20.78
C GLN A 44 12.85 -10.66 21.77
N LYS A 45 12.66 -11.75 22.53
CA LYS A 45 11.56 -11.87 23.50
C LYS A 45 11.70 -10.94 24.71
N ASN A 46 12.89 -10.36 24.92
CA ASN A 46 13.17 -9.45 26.04
C ASN A 46 13.98 -8.23 25.58
N PRO A 47 13.36 -7.14 25.08
CA PRO A 47 14.05 -5.85 25.06
C PRO A 47 14.41 -5.46 26.51
N PRO A 48 15.53 -4.75 26.76
CA PRO A 48 15.85 -4.27 28.10
C PRO A 48 14.66 -3.44 28.59
N ARG A 49 14.04 -3.86 29.71
CA ARG A 49 13.01 -3.05 30.36
C ARG A 49 13.58 -1.66 30.57
N GLY A 50 12.87 -0.66 30.07
CA GLY A 50 13.20 0.74 30.31
C GLY A 50 13.39 1.01 31.81
N ASN A 51 14.21 2.01 32.10
CA ASN A 51 14.65 2.39 33.44
C ASN A 51 13.50 2.35 34.47
N PRO A 52 13.61 1.61 35.58
CA PRO A 52 12.52 1.41 36.56
C PRO A 52 12.17 2.66 37.41
N ASP A 53 12.75 3.82 37.12
CA ASP A 53 12.63 5.03 37.92
C ASP A 53 11.64 6.07 37.37
N LEU A 54 10.75 5.68 36.45
CA LEU A 54 9.63 6.55 36.05
C LEU A 54 8.38 6.14 36.84
N PRO A 55 7.70 7.08 37.51
CA PRO A 55 6.53 6.77 38.33
C PRO A 55 5.43 6.15 37.46
N HIS A 56 4.97 4.98 37.89
CA HIS A 56 3.79 4.29 37.38
C HIS A 56 2.55 5.08 37.85
N ASP A 57 1.78 5.61 36.91
CA ASP A 57 0.38 5.97 37.17
C ASP A 57 -0.43 4.68 37.01
N ASP A 58 -0.88 4.15 38.14
CA ASP A 58 -1.77 2.99 38.24
C ASP A 58 -3.19 3.43 37.88
N ASP A 59 -3.64 3.11 36.67
CA ASP A 59 -5.06 2.98 36.36
C ASP A 59 -5.26 1.59 35.75
N ASP A 60 -5.69 0.67 36.63
CA ASP A 60 -6.18 -0.67 36.32
C ASP A 60 -7.47 -0.57 35.49
N ASP A 61 -7.43 -1.08 34.26
CA ASP A 61 -8.60 -1.64 33.58
C ASP A 61 -8.19 -3.00 33.00
N ASP A 62 -8.57 -4.05 33.73
CA ASP A 62 -8.60 -5.45 33.28
C ASP A 62 -9.58 -5.56 32.10
N ASP A 63 -9.06 -5.78 30.89
CA ASP A 63 -9.81 -6.34 29.77
C ASP A 63 -8.93 -7.36 29.01
N ASP A 64 -9.22 -8.63 29.28
CA ASP A 64 -9.04 -9.84 28.49
C ASP A 64 -7.65 -10.20 27.91
N ASP A 65 -7.16 -11.32 28.43
CA ASP A 65 -6.12 -12.22 27.91
C ASP A 65 -6.30 -12.57 26.41
N ASP A 66 -5.72 -11.77 25.53
CA ASP A 66 -5.13 -12.23 24.28
C ASP A 66 -3.69 -11.74 24.27
N GLU A 67 -2.77 -12.44 24.95
CA GLU A 67 -1.33 -12.23 24.77
C GLU A 67 -1.05 -12.47 23.27
N PRO A 68 -0.85 -11.43 22.44
CA PRO A 68 -0.81 -11.62 21.01
C PRO A 68 0.49 -12.35 20.71
N GLY A 69 0.37 -13.66 20.45
CA GLY A 69 1.51 -14.55 20.24
C GLY A 69 2.53 -13.90 19.32
N GLU A 70 3.79 -13.96 19.73
CA GLU A 70 4.97 -13.37 19.10
C GLU A 70 5.20 -13.93 17.68
N TYR A 71 4.34 -13.56 16.73
CA TYR A 71 4.38 -14.02 15.36
C TYR A 71 4.70 -12.86 14.42
N ILE A 72 5.64 -13.09 13.51
CA ILE A 72 5.92 -12.14 12.43
C ILE A 72 5.12 -12.51 11.20
N GLY A 73 4.36 -11.55 10.66
CA GLY A 73 3.71 -11.71 9.36
C GLY A 73 4.73 -11.86 8.22
N SER A 74 4.25 -12.25 7.03
CA SER A 74 5.07 -12.46 5.83
C SER A 74 5.96 -11.26 5.47
N GLY A 75 5.49 -10.03 5.71
CA GLY A 75 6.28 -8.81 5.56
C GLY A 75 7.52 -8.78 6.48
N GLY A 76 7.35 -9.17 7.74
CA GLY A 76 8.45 -9.25 8.72
C GLY A 76 9.47 -10.34 8.39
N VAL A 77 9.01 -11.50 7.92
CA VAL A 77 9.90 -12.57 7.42
C VAL A 77 10.74 -12.08 6.26
N LEU A 78 10.12 -11.44 5.28
CA LEU A 78 10.81 -10.90 4.12
C LEU A 78 11.83 -9.81 4.52
N MET A 79 11.47 -8.90 5.43
CA MET A 79 12.43 -7.91 5.95
C MET A 79 13.68 -8.57 6.57
N ARG A 80 13.53 -9.72 7.24
CA ARG A 80 14.69 -10.50 7.74
C ARG A 80 15.47 -11.17 6.61
N CYS A 81 14.79 -11.70 5.58
CA CYS A 81 15.48 -12.23 4.40
C CYS A 81 16.36 -11.15 3.74
N ALA A 82 15.91 -9.90 3.71
CA ALA A 82 16.67 -8.79 3.15
C ALA A 82 18.02 -8.54 3.84
N THR A 83 18.23 -9.00 5.08
CA THR A 83 19.49 -8.77 5.81
C THR A 83 20.54 -9.86 5.61
N VAL A 84 20.23 -10.94 4.90
CA VAL A 84 21.13 -12.10 4.78
C VAL A 84 22.36 -11.81 3.91
N ASN A 85 22.15 -11.31 2.70
CA ASN A 85 23.20 -10.89 1.76
C ASN A 85 22.62 -9.98 0.67
N LYS A 86 23.48 -9.44 -0.20
CA LYS A 86 23.07 -8.52 -1.28
C LYS A 86 22.03 -9.12 -2.23
N THR A 87 22.18 -10.39 -2.63
CA THR A 87 21.25 -11.06 -3.54
C THR A 87 19.86 -11.18 -2.91
N TRP A 88 19.80 -11.61 -1.64
CA TRP A 88 18.56 -11.73 -0.91
C TRP A 88 17.90 -10.38 -0.67
N PHE A 89 18.71 -9.36 -0.37
CA PHE A 89 18.24 -7.98 -0.27
C PHE A 89 17.52 -7.55 -1.55
N HIS A 90 18.14 -7.73 -2.71
CA HIS A 90 17.55 -7.30 -3.99
C HIS A 90 16.25 -8.02 -4.31
N GLU A 91 16.22 -9.34 -4.21
CA GLU A 91 15.02 -10.11 -4.56
C GLU A 91 13.89 -9.92 -3.55
N THR A 92 14.22 -9.88 -2.25
CA THR A 92 13.21 -9.63 -1.21
C THR A 92 12.63 -8.22 -1.35
N THR A 93 13.48 -7.21 -1.54
CA THR A 93 13.02 -5.82 -1.69
C THR A 93 12.09 -5.68 -2.90
N ARG A 94 12.43 -6.32 -4.03
CA ARG A 94 11.57 -6.34 -5.21
C ARG A 94 10.17 -6.88 -4.91
N ILE A 95 10.05 -7.89 -4.05
CA ILE A 95 8.76 -8.48 -3.66
C ILE A 95 8.04 -7.64 -2.61
N LEU A 96 8.78 -7.10 -1.63
CA LEU A 96 8.27 -6.18 -0.61
C LEU A 96 7.61 -4.95 -1.23
N TRP A 97 8.23 -4.38 -2.26
CA TRP A 97 7.78 -3.13 -2.87
C TRP A 97 6.86 -3.32 -4.07
N ARG A 98 6.60 -4.56 -4.52
CA ARG A 98 5.77 -4.82 -5.72
C ARG A 98 4.33 -4.37 -5.54
N ASN A 99 3.69 -4.78 -4.43
CA ASN A 99 2.31 -4.46 -4.09
C ASN A 99 2.33 -3.67 -2.78
N TRP A 100 2.25 -2.35 -2.88
CA TRP A 100 2.34 -1.46 -1.71
C TRP A 100 1.16 -1.64 -0.73
N GLU A 101 -0.01 -1.94 -1.27
CA GLU A 101 -1.31 -1.97 -0.57
C GLU A 101 -1.43 -3.11 0.47
N GLU A 102 -0.64 -4.18 0.31
CA GLU A 102 -0.83 -5.42 1.07
C GLU A 102 -0.03 -5.45 2.40
N ARG A 103 0.71 -4.39 2.77
CA ARG A 103 1.88 -4.57 3.67
C ARG A 103 2.09 -3.61 4.82
N THR A 104 1.30 -2.56 4.99
CA THR A 104 1.49 -1.70 6.15
C THR A 104 0.59 -2.19 7.28
N LEU A 105 1.14 -3.03 8.15
CA LEU A 105 0.60 -3.31 9.50
C LEU A 105 0.28 -2.04 10.31
N TYR A 106 0.70 -0.86 9.82
CA TYR A 106 0.53 0.45 10.43
C TYR A 106 -0.11 1.50 9.51
N GLY A 107 -0.72 1.11 8.38
CA GLY A 107 -1.47 2.05 7.54
C GLY A 107 -0.66 3.23 6.98
N SER A 108 0.67 3.12 6.89
CA SER A 108 1.48 4.26 6.43
C SER A 108 1.26 4.52 4.93
N VAL A 109 0.77 5.71 4.62
CA VAL A 109 0.53 6.16 3.25
C VAL A 109 1.83 6.15 2.45
N MET A 110 1.77 5.80 1.16
CA MET A 110 2.93 5.81 0.25
C MET A 110 3.75 7.12 0.39
N THR A 111 3.06 8.25 0.43
CA THR A 111 3.64 9.58 0.64
C THR A 111 4.53 9.67 1.89
N GLU A 112 4.06 9.19 3.04
CA GLU A 112 4.80 9.26 4.30
C GLU A 112 6.04 8.37 4.29
N THR A 113 5.96 7.23 3.62
CA THR A 113 7.11 6.34 3.48
C THR A 113 8.16 6.97 2.57
N PHE A 114 7.75 7.50 1.41
CA PHE A 114 8.68 8.17 0.50
C PHE A 114 9.32 9.42 1.12
N LEU A 115 8.62 10.11 2.03
CA LEU A 115 9.20 11.20 2.83
C LEU A 115 10.38 10.73 3.69
N LYS A 116 10.30 9.52 4.27
CA LYS A 116 11.35 8.92 5.12
C LYS A 116 12.54 8.36 4.34
N ILE A 117 12.37 8.14 3.03
CA ILE A 117 13.44 7.64 2.15
C ILE A 117 14.32 8.81 1.70
N GLU A 118 15.63 8.63 1.76
CA GLU A 118 16.63 9.56 1.21
C GLU A 118 16.31 9.86 -0.28
N PRO A 119 16.32 11.13 -0.70
CA PRO A 119 15.90 11.54 -2.05
C PRO A 119 16.49 10.67 -3.18
N ASP A 120 17.80 10.43 -3.15
CA ASP A 120 18.54 9.71 -4.18
C ASP A 120 18.17 8.22 -4.28
N ARG A 121 17.46 7.68 -3.28
CA ARG A 121 17.04 6.27 -3.22
C ARG A 121 15.58 6.06 -3.62
N ARG A 122 14.77 7.12 -3.69
CA ARG A 122 13.33 6.99 -3.93
C ARG A 122 13.03 6.34 -5.28
N GLN A 123 13.77 6.71 -6.31
CA GLN A 123 13.59 6.15 -7.66
C GLN A 123 13.89 4.65 -7.71
N PHE A 124 14.87 4.16 -6.94
CA PHE A 124 15.17 2.73 -6.85
C PHE A 124 13.96 1.92 -6.38
N TYR A 125 13.24 2.42 -5.37
CA TYR A 125 12.02 1.77 -4.87
C TYR A 125 10.83 1.98 -5.81
N ALA A 126 10.66 3.17 -6.38
CA ALA A 126 9.61 3.47 -7.36
C ALA A 126 9.66 2.54 -8.58
N ASN A 127 10.86 2.11 -8.99
CA ASN A 127 11.05 1.14 -10.07
C ASN A 127 10.43 -0.23 -9.78
N MET A 128 10.19 -0.59 -8.53
CA MET A 128 9.70 -1.91 -8.13
C MET A 128 8.18 -1.96 -7.94
N ILE A 129 7.53 -0.81 -7.82
CA ILE A 129 6.11 -0.71 -7.50
C ILE A 129 5.27 -0.99 -8.74
N HIS A 130 4.36 -1.96 -8.63
CA HIS A 130 3.40 -2.34 -9.66
C HIS A 130 1.97 -1.91 -9.32
N ARG A 131 1.65 -1.90 -8.03
CA ARG A 131 0.36 -1.51 -7.48
C ARG A 131 0.57 -0.64 -6.24
N ALA A 132 -0.14 0.48 -6.17
CA ALA A 132 0.02 1.47 -5.11
C ALA A 132 -1.30 2.03 -4.61
N GLU A 133 -1.42 2.14 -3.29
CA GLU A 133 -2.50 2.86 -2.65
C GLU A 133 -2.09 4.33 -2.48
N VAL A 134 -2.98 5.21 -2.90
CA VAL A 134 -2.84 6.66 -2.82
C VAL A 134 -4.08 7.20 -2.12
N ILE A 135 -3.87 7.81 -0.96
CA ILE A 135 -4.96 8.47 -0.23
C ILE A 135 -5.17 9.86 -0.81
N LEU A 136 -6.42 10.23 -1.05
CA LEU A 136 -6.78 11.60 -1.40
C LEU A 136 -6.47 12.54 -0.22
N ILE A 137 -5.63 13.54 -0.46
CA ILE A 137 -5.13 14.41 0.60
C ILE A 137 -6.03 15.63 0.72
N GLY A 138 -6.65 15.80 1.89
CA GLY A 138 -7.41 17.01 2.25
C GLY A 138 -6.58 18.09 2.97
N ASP A 139 -5.38 17.74 3.46
CA ASP A 139 -4.47 18.67 4.13
C ASP A 139 -3.51 19.34 3.13
N GLN A 140 -3.57 20.66 3.02
CA GLN A 140 -2.76 21.41 2.05
C GLN A 140 -1.25 21.31 2.31
N ARG A 141 -0.81 21.16 3.57
CA ARG A 141 0.61 20.99 3.89
C ARG A 141 1.09 19.63 3.40
N LEU A 142 0.33 18.57 3.65
CA LEU A 142 0.61 17.24 3.12
C LEU A 142 0.59 17.22 1.59
N CYS A 143 -0.33 17.94 0.94
CA CYS A 143 -0.33 18.07 -0.53
C CYS A 143 0.97 18.71 -1.05
N ARG A 144 1.47 19.76 -0.40
CA ARG A 144 2.73 20.42 -0.79
C ARG A 144 3.91 19.47 -0.60
N LEU A 145 3.98 18.78 0.52
CA LEU A 145 5.02 17.79 0.79
C LEU A 145 4.99 16.66 -0.23
N ALA A 146 3.81 16.11 -0.51
CA ALA A 146 3.64 15.06 -1.51
C ALA A 146 4.13 15.49 -2.89
N ARG A 147 3.82 16.72 -3.32
CA ARG A 147 4.33 17.27 -4.59
C ARG A 147 5.85 17.29 -4.61
N THR A 148 6.49 17.84 -3.58
CA THR A 148 7.96 17.89 -3.52
C THR A 148 8.62 16.52 -3.48
N VAL A 149 7.94 15.51 -2.95
CA VAL A 149 8.47 14.15 -2.84
C VAL A 149 8.45 13.45 -4.19
N PHE A 150 7.39 13.64 -4.97
CA PHE A 150 7.13 12.89 -6.20
C PHE A 150 7.41 13.65 -7.49
N GLU A 151 7.77 14.95 -7.42
CA GLU A 151 8.03 15.82 -8.57
C GLU A 151 8.99 15.19 -9.59
N ASP A 152 10.11 14.62 -9.11
CA ASP A 152 11.15 14.01 -9.96
C ASP A 152 11.10 12.47 -9.98
N ILE A 153 10.03 11.86 -9.47
CA ILE A 153 9.90 10.40 -9.39
C ILE A 153 9.01 9.89 -10.50
N THR A 154 9.53 8.93 -11.26
CA THR A 154 8.74 8.14 -12.19
C THR A 154 8.46 6.77 -11.60
N PHE A 155 7.23 6.29 -11.74
CA PHE A 155 6.82 4.92 -11.41
C PHE A 155 6.66 4.12 -12.71
N PRO A 156 7.78 3.60 -13.28
CA PRO A 156 7.77 3.03 -14.63
C PRO A 156 7.00 1.71 -14.73
N ASN A 157 6.78 1.02 -13.62
CA ASN A 157 6.12 -0.27 -13.55
C ASN A 157 4.74 -0.24 -12.88
N LEU A 158 4.30 0.93 -12.41
CA LEU A 158 3.00 1.10 -11.77
C LEU A 158 1.89 0.96 -12.82
N LYS A 159 1.01 -0.02 -12.60
CA LYS A 159 -0.09 -0.42 -13.50
C LYS A 159 -1.46 -0.16 -12.89
N THR A 160 -1.54 -0.24 -11.58
CA THR A 160 -2.79 -0.10 -10.82
C THR A 160 -2.58 0.87 -9.67
N VAL A 161 -3.52 1.80 -9.48
CA VAL A 161 -3.58 2.66 -8.30
C VAL A 161 -4.89 2.39 -7.58
N GLN A 162 -4.85 2.10 -6.29
CA GLN A 162 -6.01 2.20 -5.42
C GLN A 162 -6.10 3.62 -4.86
N LEU A 163 -7.23 4.29 -5.04
CA LEU A 163 -7.53 5.60 -4.50
C LEU A 163 -8.44 5.45 -3.27
N ALA A 164 -7.87 5.64 -2.09
CA ALA A 164 -8.66 5.71 -0.86
C ALA A 164 -9.20 7.14 -0.68
N VAL A 165 -10.53 7.26 -0.60
CA VAL A 165 -11.22 8.54 -0.42
C VAL A 165 -11.59 8.71 1.06
N PRO A 166 -10.95 9.63 1.81
CA PRO A 166 -11.08 9.66 3.26
C PRO A 166 -12.49 10.05 3.74
N ARG A 167 -12.93 9.42 4.84
CA ARG A 167 -14.18 9.62 5.61
C ARG A 167 -14.64 11.07 5.82
N HIS A 168 -13.72 12.02 5.82
CA HIS A 168 -14.00 13.43 6.09
C HIS A 168 -13.27 14.37 5.11
N GLY A 169 -13.38 14.08 3.81
CA GLY A 169 -12.92 15.01 2.78
C GLY A 169 -13.38 16.44 3.09
N ARG A 170 -12.42 17.32 3.40
CA ARG A 170 -12.66 18.76 3.44
C ARG A 170 -13.07 19.21 2.04
N ASP A 171 -13.55 20.44 1.89
CA ASP A 171 -14.00 21.00 0.59
C ASP A 171 -12.92 21.02 -0.52
N ARG A 172 -11.72 20.50 -0.24
CA ARG A 172 -10.61 20.34 -1.18
C ARG A 172 -9.96 18.98 -0.94
N VAL A 173 -9.93 18.17 -1.99
CA VAL A 173 -9.18 16.92 -2.06
C VAL A 173 -8.24 16.98 -3.26
N GLU A 174 -7.04 16.45 -3.12
CA GLU A 174 -6.03 16.40 -4.18
C GLU A 174 -5.40 15.01 -4.23
N ILE A 175 -5.00 14.59 -5.42
CA ILE A 175 -4.18 13.39 -5.62
C ILE A 175 -2.73 13.84 -5.78
N PRO A 176 -1.75 13.26 -5.05
CA PRO A 176 -0.34 13.50 -5.28
C PRO A 176 0.03 13.40 -6.76
N LEU A 177 0.83 14.34 -7.23
CA LEU A 177 1.31 14.33 -8.61
C LEU A 177 2.51 13.41 -8.72
N PHE A 178 2.39 12.36 -9.53
CA PHE A 178 3.50 11.48 -9.87
C PHE A 178 3.37 11.03 -11.32
N HIS A 179 4.50 10.68 -11.93
CA HIS A 179 4.55 10.22 -13.31
C HIS A 179 4.48 8.69 -13.36
N ALA A 180 3.42 8.13 -13.96
CA ALA A 180 3.22 6.68 -14.08
C ALA A 180 2.79 6.30 -15.52
N PRO A 181 3.76 6.15 -16.46
CA PRO A 181 3.45 6.00 -17.89
C PRO A 181 2.74 4.69 -18.27
N ARG A 182 2.76 3.69 -17.37
CA ARG A 182 2.12 2.38 -17.57
C ARG A 182 0.84 2.19 -16.75
N LEU A 183 0.35 3.24 -16.10
CA LEU A 183 -0.87 3.18 -15.31
C LEU A 183 -2.08 2.95 -16.23
N LYS A 184 -2.86 1.91 -15.91
CA LYS A 184 -4.00 1.45 -16.74
C LYS A 184 -5.24 1.10 -15.94
N ALA A 185 -5.12 0.88 -14.64
CA ALA A 185 -6.24 0.51 -13.77
C ALA A 185 -6.33 1.44 -12.55
N LEU A 186 -7.56 1.82 -12.20
CA LEU A 186 -7.87 2.59 -11.01
C LEU A 186 -8.89 1.82 -10.17
N VAL A 187 -8.56 1.54 -8.93
CA VAL A 187 -9.48 0.98 -7.94
C VAL A 187 -9.88 2.12 -7.02
N ILE A 188 -11.16 2.39 -6.87
CA ILE A 188 -11.65 3.45 -5.98
C ILE A 188 -12.14 2.76 -4.72
N ASP A 189 -11.55 3.14 -3.59
CA ASP A 189 -12.02 2.76 -2.27
C ASP A 189 -12.78 3.94 -1.65
N PRO A 190 -14.12 3.94 -1.72
CA PRO A 190 -14.96 4.98 -1.16
C PRO A 190 -15.11 4.91 0.36
N GLU A 191 -14.57 3.88 1.04
CA GLU A 191 -14.77 3.56 2.46
C GLU A 191 -16.26 3.43 2.83
N PHE A 192 -16.81 2.21 2.84
CA PHE A 192 -18.23 1.98 3.20
C PHE A 192 -18.38 1.25 4.53
N GLU A 193 -19.17 1.82 5.45
CA GLU A 193 -19.54 1.16 6.70
C GLU A 193 -20.95 0.57 6.56
N PRO A 194 -21.13 -0.77 6.61
CA PRO A 194 -22.46 -1.38 6.54
C PRO A 194 -23.28 -1.21 7.84
N LYS A 195 -22.66 -0.95 9.00
CA LYS A 195 -23.35 -0.90 10.30
C LYS A 195 -22.86 0.23 11.21
N PRO A 196 -23.58 1.37 11.28
CA PRO A 196 -24.77 1.72 10.49
C PRO A 196 -24.39 1.98 9.02
N VAL A 197 -25.33 1.75 8.09
CA VAL A 197 -25.13 2.04 6.66
C VAL A 197 -24.71 3.49 6.48
N SER A 198 -23.44 3.68 6.13
CA SER A 198 -22.82 4.99 6.01
C SER A 198 -21.86 5.02 4.82
N TYR A 199 -22.20 5.84 3.84
CA TYR A 199 -21.34 6.26 2.74
C TYR A 199 -20.41 7.36 3.22
N SER A 200 -19.11 7.07 3.28
CA SER A 200 -18.11 8.03 3.75
C SER A 200 -17.99 9.27 2.84
N VAL A 201 -18.17 9.08 1.53
CA VAL A 201 -18.09 10.13 0.52
C VAL A 201 -19.47 10.61 0.14
N GLY A 202 -19.72 11.92 0.30
CA GLY A 202 -20.97 12.55 -0.11
C GLY A 202 -21.09 12.70 -1.63
N GLN A 203 -22.32 12.76 -2.14
CA GLN A 203 -22.59 12.84 -3.58
C GLN A 203 -21.97 14.07 -4.27
N ALA A 204 -21.94 15.23 -3.59
CA ALA A 204 -21.26 16.42 -4.12
C ALA A 204 -19.72 16.26 -4.17
N GLN A 205 -19.15 15.48 -3.24
CA GLN A 205 -17.72 15.21 -3.22
C GLN A 205 -17.30 14.32 -4.39
N TRP A 206 -18.17 13.39 -4.80
CA TRP A 206 -17.93 12.57 -5.99
C TRP A 206 -17.73 13.37 -7.26
N MET A 207 -18.45 14.48 -7.45
CA MET A 207 -18.24 15.36 -8.60
C MET A 207 -16.81 15.90 -8.65
N MET A 208 -16.25 16.26 -7.49
CA MET A 208 -14.86 16.72 -7.37
C MET A 208 -13.88 15.58 -7.64
N VAL A 209 -14.10 14.42 -7.02
CA VAL A 209 -13.26 13.23 -7.19
C VAL A 209 -13.22 12.80 -8.66
N PHE A 210 -14.37 12.73 -9.33
CA PHE A 210 -14.46 12.43 -10.76
C PHE A 210 -13.76 13.47 -11.63
N GLY A 211 -13.88 14.76 -11.29
CA GLY A 211 -13.11 15.82 -11.96
C GLY A 211 -11.60 15.59 -11.87
N ILE A 212 -11.09 15.29 -10.68
CA ILE A 212 -9.66 15.04 -10.47
C ILE A 212 -9.22 13.77 -11.22
N ILE A 213 -10.01 12.69 -11.17
CA ILE A 213 -9.69 11.44 -11.85
C ILE A 213 -9.56 11.65 -13.36
N THR A 214 -10.51 12.35 -13.99
CA THR A 214 -10.45 12.61 -15.43
C THR A 214 -9.26 13.48 -15.83
N ASP A 215 -8.85 14.40 -14.96
CA ASP A 215 -7.74 15.31 -15.23
C ASP A 215 -6.38 14.64 -15.00
N ARG A 216 -6.28 13.75 -14.01
CA ARG A 216 -5.02 13.09 -13.60
C ARG A 216 -4.78 11.76 -14.30
N PHE A 217 -5.83 11.04 -14.66
CA PHE A 217 -5.76 9.71 -15.24
C PHE A 217 -6.55 9.59 -16.55
N PRO A 218 -6.32 10.48 -17.54
CA PRO A 218 -7.11 10.50 -18.78
C PRO A 218 -6.94 9.23 -19.64
N SER A 219 -5.87 8.47 -19.44
CA SER A 219 -5.52 7.27 -20.21
C SER A 219 -5.92 5.96 -19.53
N ILE A 220 -6.72 6.02 -18.47
CA ILE A 220 -7.14 4.83 -17.72
C ILE A 220 -8.03 3.93 -18.58
N GLU A 221 -7.83 2.62 -18.48
CA GLU A 221 -8.57 1.63 -19.26
C GLU A 221 -9.54 0.81 -18.39
N ASN A 222 -9.23 0.65 -17.11
CA ASN A 222 -10.05 -0.12 -16.18
C ASN A 222 -10.31 0.70 -14.93
N MET A 223 -11.56 0.71 -14.47
CA MET A 223 -11.96 1.36 -13.24
C MET A 223 -12.96 0.51 -12.48
N GLU A 224 -12.80 0.41 -11.17
CA GLU A 224 -13.74 -0.29 -10.29
C GLU A 224 -13.89 0.40 -8.95
N PHE A 225 -15.01 0.13 -8.28
CA PHE A 225 -15.25 0.52 -6.89
C PHE A 225 -15.11 -0.73 -6.01
N LEU A 226 -14.23 -0.66 -5.01
CA LEU A 226 -13.99 -1.75 -4.06
C LEU A 226 -15.19 -1.93 -3.13
N ASP A 227 -15.75 -0.81 -2.67
CA ASP A 227 -16.85 -0.71 -1.72
C ASP A 227 -18.08 -0.02 -2.33
N GLN A 228 -19.10 0.22 -1.51
CA GLN A 228 -20.30 0.91 -1.95
C GLN A 228 -20.11 2.43 -2.03
N ALA A 229 -20.62 3.04 -3.10
CA ALA A 229 -20.59 4.49 -3.30
C ALA A 229 -21.99 5.02 -3.63
N LYS A 230 -22.37 6.14 -3.02
CA LYS A 230 -23.62 6.87 -3.35
C LYS A 230 -23.29 8.11 -4.15
N VAL A 231 -23.78 8.19 -5.39
CA VAL A 231 -23.50 9.28 -6.34
C VAL A 231 -24.80 9.92 -6.85
N TRP A 232 -24.71 11.08 -7.49
CA TRP A 232 -25.88 11.69 -8.15
C TRP A 232 -26.25 10.93 -9.43
N PRO A 233 -27.54 10.88 -9.82
CA PRO A 233 -27.95 10.22 -11.05
C PRO A 233 -27.26 10.80 -12.28
N GLY A 234 -26.73 9.93 -13.12
CA GLY A 234 -26.05 10.28 -14.36
C GLY A 234 -24.57 10.67 -14.18
N GLU A 235 -24.04 10.78 -12.96
CA GLU A 235 -22.61 11.08 -12.76
C GLU A 235 -21.71 9.96 -13.28
N ILE A 236 -22.14 8.70 -13.17
CA ILE A 236 -21.41 7.57 -13.74
C ILE A 236 -21.37 7.65 -15.27
N GLN A 237 -22.45 8.08 -15.90
CA GLN A 237 -22.47 8.26 -17.35
C GLN A 237 -21.54 9.41 -17.77
N LYS A 238 -21.60 10.56 -17.08
CA LYS A 238 -20.68 11.68 -17.33
C LYS A 238 -19.22 11.28 -17.16
N LEU A 239 -18.91 10.46 -16.16
CA LEU A 239 -17.57 9.93 -15.95
C LEU A 239 -17.11 9.06 -17.13
N LYS A 240 -17.96 8.15 -17.60
CA LYS A 240 -17.70 7.32 -18.80
C LYS A 240 -17.43 8.20 -20.02
N ASP A 241 -18.26 9.21 -20.25
CA ASP A 241 -18.17 10.09 -21.40
C ASP A 241 -16.86 10.89 -21.42
N ARG A 242 -16.31 11.22 -20.23
CA ARG A 242 -15.05 11.96 -20.08
C ARG A 242 -13.80 11.09 -20.14
N LEU A 243 -13.90 9.78 -19.87
CA LEU A 243 -12.77 8.85 -19.88
C LEU A 243 -12.76 8.04 -21.19
N HIS A 244 -12.31 8.67 -22.27
CA HIS A 244 -12.37 8.09 -23.62
C HIS A 244 -11.57 6.78 -23.82
N CYS A 245 -10.59 6.51 -22.96
CA CYS A 245 -9.80 5.28 -23.00
C CYS A 245 -10.40 4.13 -22.17
N LEU A 246 -11.48 4.38 -21.43
CA LEU A 246 -12.08 3.43 -20.50
C LEU A 246 -12.72 2.27 -21.25
N LYS A 247 -12.29 1.05 -20.94
CA LYS A 247 -12.79 -0.20 -21.52
C LYS A 247 -13.69 -0.94 -20.54
N ILE A 248 -13.33 -0.94 -19.27
CA ILE A 248 -14.04 -1.65 -18.20
C ILE A 248 -14.35 -0.66 -17.08
N LEU A 249 -15.62 -0.59 -16.70
CA LEU A 249 -16.07 0.15 -15.53
C LEU A 249 -17.02 -0.72 -14.71
N ASN A 250 -16.54 -1.20 -13.56
CA ASN A 250 -17.33 -1.97 -12.61
C ASN A 250 -18.01 -1.02 -11.60
N VAL A 251 -19.35 -0.96 -11.66
CA VAL A 251 -20.19 -0.08 -10.83
C VAL A 251 -21.17 -0.88 -9.97
N THR A 252 -20.87 -2.16 -9.72
CA THR A 252 -21.77 -3.06 -8.96
C THR A 252 -22.08 -2.53 -7.57
N GLY A 253 -21.12 -1.86 -6.92
CA GLY A 253 -21.30 -1.21 -5.61
C GLY A 253 -21.86 0.22 -5.66
N VAL A 254 -22.16 0.77 -6.84
CA VAL A 254 -22.56 2.18 -6.96
C VAL A 254 -24.08 2.33 -6.96
N VAL A 255 -24.58 3.18 -6.07
CA VAL A 255 -25.99 3.56 -5.96
C VAL A 255 -26.16 5.00 -6.43
N GLU A 256 -26.94 5.21 -7.49
CA GLU A 256 -27.36 6.54 -7.92
C GLU A 256 -28.64 6.95 -7.17
N SER A 257 -28.65 8.12 -6.51
CA SER A 257 -29.78 8.55 -5.68
C SER A 257 -30.02 10.04 -5.77
N THR A 258 -31.27 10.49 -5.72
CA THR A 258 -31.60 11.92 -5.58
C THR A 258 -31.64 12.39 -4.12
N VAL A 259 -31.49 11.48 -3.16
CA VAL A 259 -31.56 11.79 -1.73
C VAL A 259 -30.16 12.18 -1.23
N PRO A 260 -29.93 13.45 -0.86
CA PRO A 260 -28.65 13.90 -0.35
C PRO A 260 -28.31 13.22 0.97
N GLY A 261 -27.05 12.88 1.16
CA GLY A 261 -26.54 12.47 2.47
C GLY A 261 -25.71 11.19 2.43
N ARG A 262 -25.19 10.85 3.60
CA ARG A 262 -24.29 9.71 3.84
C ARG A 262 -25.02 8.45 4.33
N GLY A 263 -26.32 8.52 4.62
CA GLY A 263 -27.16 7.37 4.98
C GLY A 263 -28.22 7.05 3.91
N LEU A 264 -29.01 6.02 4.16
CA LEU A 264 -30.28 5.78 3.47
C LEU A 264 -31.26 6.93 3.73
#